data_AF-A0A3G6IYF8-F1
#
_entry.id   AF-A0A3G6IYF8-F1
#
_cell.length_a   1.000
_cell.length_b   1.000
_cell.length_c   1.000
_cell.angle_alpha   90.00
_cell.angle_beta   90.00
_cell.angle_gamma   90.00
#
_symmetry.space_group_name_H-M   'P 1'
#
loop_
_entity.id
_entity.type
_entity.pdbx_description
1 polymer ?
#
loop_
_entity_poly.entity_id
_entity_poly.type
_entity_poly.pdbx_seq_one_letter_code
_entity_poly.pdbx_strand_id
1 'polypeptide(L)' 'MRAKGIVLLVLGVVLFALSFLLLGAHNIEAMLGALLMGIGAASVVASLSFLLGKKPKMQ' A
#
# COMPACT_ATOMS: atom_id res chain seq x y z
N MET A 1 -6.38 -12.44 -12.93
CA MET A 1 -6.95 -11.24 -12.27
C MET A 1 -6.57 -11.17 -10.79
N ARG A 2 -6.94 -12.15 -9.94
CA ARG A 2 -6.62 -12.15 -8.50
C ARG A 2 -5.12 -12.12 -8.14
N ALA A 3 -4.28 -12.82 -8.90
CA ALA A 3 -2.83 -12.82 -8.69
C ALA A 3 -2.20 -11.41 -8.78
N LYS A 4 -2.71 -10.53 -9.66
CA LYS A 4 -2.25 -9.13 -9.76
C LYS A 4 -2.57 -8.32 -8.51
N GLY A 5 -3.72 -8.60 -7.87
CA GLY A 5 -4.10 -7.99 -6.59
C GLY A 5 -3.16 -8.43 -5.46
N ILE A 6 -2.81 -9.72 -5.40
CA ILE A 6 -1.87 -10.24 -4.39
C ILE A 6 -0.50 -9.58 -4.54
N VAL A 7 0.00 -9.40 -5.77
CA VAL A 7 1.27 -8.70 -6.02
C VAL A 7 1.21 -7.23 -5.54
N LEU A 8 0.11 -6.53 -5.81
CA LEU A 8 -0.13 -5.17 -5.31
C LEU A 8 -0.19 -5.11 -3.78
N LEU A 9 -0.79 -6.13 -3.14
CA LEU A 9 -0.85 -6.24 -1.68
C LEU A 9 0.55 -6.34 -1.09
N VAL A 10 1.36 -7.25 -1.64
CA VAL A 10 2.74 -7.49 -1.17
C VAL A 10 3.58 -6.22 -1.35
N LEU A 11 3.50 -5.56 -2.51
CA LEU A 11 4.17 -4.28 -2.76
C LEU A 11 3.75 -3.20 -1.76
N GLY A 12 2.45 -3.06 -1.50
CA GLY A 12 1.92 -2.10 -0.54
C GLY A 12 2.41 -2.35 0.89
N VAL A 13 2.42 -3.61 1.33
CA VAL A 13 2.92 -4.00 2.66
C VAL A 13 4.41 -3.73 2.79
N VAL A 14 5.22 -4.04 1.76
CA VAL A 14 6.66 -3.78 1.77
C VAL A 14 6.95 -2.28 1.84
N LEU A 15 6.27 -1.47 1.02
CA LEU A 15 6.41 0.00 1.05
C LEU A 15 6.03 0.58 2.42
N PHE A 16 4.96 0.08 3.01
CA PHE A 16 4.51 0.49 4.34
C PHE A 16 5.51 0.07 5.43
N ALA A 17 6.05 -1.15 5.38
CA ALA A 17 7.07 -1.59 6.35
C ALA A 17 8.37 -0.78 6.24
N LEU A 18 8.81 -0.45 5.02
CA LEU A 18 10.00 0.39 4.80
C LEU A 18 9.80 1.82 5.32
N SER A 19 8.56 2.34 5.29
CA SER A 19 8.26 3.67 5.82
C SER A 19 8.54 3.81 7.32
N PHE A 20 8.37 2.74 8.10
CA PHE A 20 8.64 2.73 9.54
C PHE A 20 10.12 2.91 9.87
N LEU A 21 11.02 2.41 9.01
CA LEU A 21 12.46 2.56 9.19
C LEU A 21 12.90 4.01 8.98
N LEU A 22 12.19 4.74 8.10
CA LEU A 22 12.49 6.14 7.75
C LEU A 22 11.83 7.14 8.71
N LEU A 23 10.75 6.74 9.40
CA LEU A 23 10.00 7.61 10.31
C LEU A 23 10.78 7.99 11.59
N GLY A 24 11.85 7.26 11.92
CA GLY A 24 12.71 7.56 13.07
C GLY A 24 13.66 8.74 12.88
N ALA A 25 13.81 9.25 11.66
CA ALA A 25 14.74 10.32 11.34
C ALA A 25 14.04 11.70 11.27
N HIS A 26 14.54 12.72 11.96
CA HIS A 26 13.82 14.00 12.16
C HIS A 26 13.84 14.98 10.98
N ASN A 27 14.31 14.56 9.80
CA ASN A 27 14.58 15.42 8.64
C ASN A 27 13.75 14.97 7.41
N ILE A 28 14.32 15.12 6.21
CA ILE A 28 13.71 14.75 4.92
C ILE A 28 13.27 13.27 4.90
N GLU A 29 13.98 12.41 5.62
CA GLU A 29 13.67 10.99 5.75
C GLU A 29 12.31 10.72 6.43
N ALA A 30 11.93 11.45 7.49
CA ALA A 30 10.57 11.32 8.04
C ALA A 30 9.50 11.77 7.05
N MET A 31 9.78 12.80 6.25
CA MET A 31 8.83 13.27 5.23
C MET A 31 8.64 12.20 4.13
N LEU A 32 9.73 11.58 3.68
CA LEU A 32 9.70 10.45 2.75
C LEU A 32 9.03 9.22 3.37
N GLY A 33 9.29 8.94 4.64
CA GLY A 33 8.63 7.90 5.42
C GLY A 33 7.12 8.13 5.46
N ALA A 34 6.64 9.31 5.84
CA ALA A 34 5.20 9.62 5.88
C ALA A 34 4.53 9.48 4.51
N LEU A 35 5.20 9.90 3.42
CA LEU A 35 4.72 9.70 2.04
C LEU A 35 4.63 8.22 1.67
N LEU A 36 5.67 7.44 1.94
CA LEU A 36 5.70 6.00 1.71
C LEU A 36 4.65 5.26 2.54
N MET A 37 4.40 5.71 3.78
CA MET A 37 3.37 5.18 4.65
C MET A 37 1.98 5.41 4.04
N GLY A 38 1.70 6.63 3.56
CA GLY A 38 0.43 6.97 2.92
C GLY A 38 0.19 6.18 1.63
N ILE A 39 1.18 6.12 0.74
CA ILE A 39 1.10 5.39 -0.54
C ILE A 39 0.98 3.88 -0.30
N GLY A 40 1.78 3.33 0.62
CA GLY A 40 1.74 1.93 1.00
C GLY A 40 0.39 1.53 1.56
N ALA A 41 -0.14 2.30 2.51
CA ALA A 41 -1.46 2.06 3.09
C ALA A 41 -2.59 2.14 2.04
N ALA A 42 -2.59 3.16 1.18
CA ALA A 42 -3.58 3.31 0.12
C ALA A 42 -3.54 2.12 -0.87
N SER A 43 -2.34 1.66 -1.23
CA SER A 43 -2.13 0.51 -2.11
C SER A 43 -2.66 -0.80 -1.48
N VAL A 44 -2.42 -1.01 -0.17
CA VAL A 44 -2.97 -2.16 0.56
C VAL A 44 -4.49 -2.14 0.57
N VAL A 45 -5.11 -1.00 0.87
CA VAL A 45 -6.57 -0.86 0.88
C VAL A 45 -7.16 -1.09 -0.51
N ALA A 46 -6.55 -0.53 -1.55
CA ALA A 46 -6.98 -0.73 -2.94
C ALA A 46 -6.88 -2.21 -3.36
N SER A 47 -5.80 -2.88 -2.98
CA SER A 47 -5.62 -4.31 -3.24
C SER A 47 -6.65 -5.17 -2.51
N LEU A 48 -6.90 -4.90 -1.23
CA LEU A 48 -7.94 -5.60 -0.46
C LEU A 48 -9.33 -5.39 -1.09
N SER A 49 -9.65 -4.16 -1.51
CA SER A 49 -10.90 -3.86 -2.22
C SER A 49 -11.00 -4.62 -3.55
N PHE A 50 -9.89 -4.77 -4.29
CA PHE A 50 -9.87 -5.54 -5.53
C PHE A 50 -9.99 -7.06 -5.31
N LEU A 51 -9.41 -7.58 -4.22
CA LEU A 51 -9.41 -9.02 -3.90
C LEU A 51 -10.73 -9.48 -3.26
N LEU A 52 -11.32 -8.64 -2.40
CA LEU A 52 -12.52 -8.93 -1.62
C LEU A 52 -13.79 -8.29 -2.17
N GLY A 53 -13.66 -7.27 -3.02
CA GLY A 53 -14.79 -6.60 -3.66
C GLY A 53 -15.49 -7.51 -4.65
N LYS A 54 -16.83 -7.54 -4.59
CA LYS A 54 -17.65 -8.17 -5.64
C LYS A 54 -17.33 -7.46 -6.96
N LYS A 55 -16.98 -8.23 -8.00
CA LYS A 55 -16.83 -7.69 -9.36
C LYS A 55 -18.07 -6.84 -9.66
N PRO A 56 -17.93 -5.58 -10.11
CA PRO A 56 -19.08 -4.81 -10.54
C PRO A 56 -19.76 -5.63 -11.64
N LYS A 57 -21.01 -6.01 -11.40
CA LYS A 57 -21.86 -6.50 -12.49
C LYS A 57 -22.07 -5.28 -13.38
N MET A 58 -21.28 -5.18 -14.44
CA MET A 58 -21.63 -4.31 -15.56
C MET A 58 -22.99 -4.82 -16.03
N GLN A 59 -24.03 -4.04 -15.72
CA GLN A 59 -25.35 -4.24 -16.29
C GLN A 59 -25.26 -4.10 -17.81
#